data_AF-A0AAI9W3J4-F1
#
_entry.id   AF-A0AAI9W3J4-F1
#
_cell.length_a   1.000
_cell.length_b   1.000
_cell.length_c   1.000
_cell.angle_alpha   90.00
_cell.angle_beta   90.00
_cell.angle_gamma   90.00
#
_symmetry.space_group_name_H-M   'P 1'
#
loop_
_entity.id
_entity.type
_entity.pdbx_description
1 polymer ?
#
loop_
_entity_poly.entity_id
_entity_poly.type
_entity_poly.pdbx_seq_one_letter_code
_entity_poly.pdbx_strand_id
1 'polypeptide(L)'
;MAQRSQMLGGALLLAPTMCVVALRYGSDALEEVISQDSTLRYSIHALALLVGVVMFMRFRKVEDHEFHRSRAIRKLSKTYSSEDRGLWDKGEAAIERMEAKASVPSTGRKALKAQALKSGTVGSLNTERSEEDIGEDIDSPQPPTTGISTMVDEETIAVSRGPGTFSRISGAINRRLDASAERRMERRASKASKKASSDDQWDTPVASSLARSVISCGACGALNNSGTPYCTSCGEFLT
;
A
#
# COMPACT_ATOMS: atom_id res chain seq x y z
N MET A 1 -0.13 3.85 -40.16
CA MET A 1 -0.23 5.00 -39.25
C MET A 1 -1.64 5.58 -39.29
N ALA A 2 -2.44 5.36 -38.25
CA ALA A 2 -3.73 6.05 -38.14
C ALA A 2 -3.49 7.43 -37.51
N GLN A 3 -3.57 8.48 -38.33
CA GLN A 3 -3.40 9.86 -37.86
C GLN A 3 -4.65 10.24 -37.04
N ARG A 4 -4.52 10.31 -35.70
CA ARG A 4 -5.59 10.83 -34.84
C ARG A 4 -5.73 12.33 -35.10
N SER A 5 -6.95 12.82 -35.26
CA SER A 5 -7.21 14.23 -35.59
C SER A 5 -6.78 15.14 -34.42
N GLN A 6 -5.96 16.15 -34.73
CA GLN A 6 -5.47 17.11 -33.75
C GLN A 6 -6.63 17.92 -33.13
N MET A 7 -7.67 18.19 -33.93
CA MET A 7 -8.89 18.87 -33.49
C MET A 7 -9.63 18.07 -32.41
N LEU A 8 -9.73 16.74 -32.55
CA LEU A 8 -10.39 15.90 -31.55
C LEU A 8 -9.60 15.86 -30.25
N GLY A 9 -8.26 15.86 -30.32
CA GLY A 9 -7.40 16.00 -29.15
C GLY A 9 -7.62 17.34 -28.43
N GLY A 10 -7.66 18.45 -29.16
CA GLY A 10 -7.96 19.77 -28.58
C GLY A 10 -9.36 19.84 -27.96
N ALA A 11 -10.36 19.24 -28.60
CA ALA A 11 -11.71 19.14 -28.05
C ALA A 11 -11.74 18.34 -26.74
N LEU A 12 -11.03 17.21 -26.66
CA LEU A 12 -10.92 16.39 -25.45
C LEU A 12 -10.24 17.13 -24.28
N LEU A 13 -9.31 18.04 -24.57
CA LEU A 13 -8.65 18.87 -23.55
C LEU A 13 -9.63 19.89 -22.94
N LEU A 14 -10.48 20.50 -23.76
CA LEU A 14 -11.42 21.56 -23.34
C LEU A 14 -12.79 21.02 -22.90
N ALA A 15 -13.15 19.79 -23.27
CA ALA A 15 -14.46 19.21 -23.00
C ALA A 15 -14.84 19.21 -21.51
N PRO A 16 -13.95 18.83 -20.55
CA PRO A 16 -14.30 18.85 -19.13
C PRO A 16 -14.58 20.28 -18.62
N THR A 17 -13.82 21.27 -19.07
CA THR A 17 -14.05 22.68 -18.69
C THR A 17 -15.35 23.21 -19.29
N MET A 18 -15.68 22.83 -20.53
CA MET A 18 -16.95 23.18 -21.17
C MET A 18 -18.13 22.54 -20.45
N CYS A 19 -17.99 21.30 -19.97
CA CYS A 19 -19.01 20.61 -19.19
C CYS A 19 -19.29 21.34 -17.86
N VAL A 20 -18.25 21.79 -17.15
CA VAL A 20 -18.42 22.61 -15.93
C VAL A 20 -19.17 23.90 -16.23
N VAL A 21 -18.83 24.59 -17.33
CA VAL A 21 -19.53 25.82 -17.74
C VAL A 21 -21.00 25.55 -18.06
N ALA A 22 -21.30 24.45 -18.76
CA ALA A 22 -22.67 24.06 -19.08
C ALA A 22 -23.50 23.76 -17.81
N LEU A 23 -22.93 23.05 -16.83
CA LEU A 23 -23.59 22.77 -15.55
C LEU A 23 -23.84 24.03 -14.72
N ARG A 24 -22.90 24.97 -14.79
CA ARG A 24 -22.99 26.27 -14.13
C ARG A 24 -24.16 27.11 -14.67
N TYR A 25 -24.26 27.24 -16.00
CA TYR A 25 -25.41 27.92 -16.61
C TYR A 25 -26.72 27.14 -16.53
N GLY A 26 -26.66 25.81 -16.35
CA GLY A 26 -27.83 24.96 -16.18
C GLY A 26 -28.45 25.03 -14.78
N SER A 27 -27.78 25.64 -13.80
CA SER A 27 -28.29 25.73 -12.43
C SER A 27 -27.84 27.01 -11.72
N ASP A 28 -28.81 27.91 -11.49
CA ASP A 28 -28.58 29.18 -10.79
C ASP A 28 -28.02 28.97 -9.38
N ALA A 29 -28.38 27.85 -8.73
CA ALA A 29 -27.83 27.49 -7.42
C ALA A 29 -26.31 27.21 -7.45
N LEU A 30 -25.78 26.59 -8.51
CA LEU A 30 -24.34 26.39 -8.66
C LEU A 30 -23.65 27.68 -9.09
N GLU A 31 -24.29 28.51 -9.92
CA GLU A 31 -23.77 29.84 -10.28
C GLU A 31 -23.56 30.71 -9.04
N GLU A 32 -24.54 30.80 -8.15
CA GLU A 32 -24.45 31.61 -6.93
C GLU A 32 -23.27 31.16 -6.05
N VAL A 33 -23.18 29.87 -5.74
CA VAL A 33 -22.12 29.32 -4.88
C VAL A 33 -20.73 29.45 -5.52
N ILE A 34 -20.60 29.17 -6.82
CA ILE A 34 -19.31 29.25 -7.53
C ILE A 34 -18.92 30.71 -7.82
N SER A 35 -19.88 31.64 -7.85
CA SER A 35 -19.60 33.05 -8.08
C SER A 35 -19.16 33.80 -6.83
N GLN A 36 -19.65 33.37 -5.67
CA GLN A 36 -19.30 33.95 -4.38
C GLN A 36 -17.82 33.75 -4.02
N ASP A 37 -17.22 32.61 -4.41
CA ASP A 37 -15.84 32.26 -4.09
C ASP A 37 -14.95 32.13 -5.35
N SER A 38 -14.00 33.05 -5.47
CA SER A 38 -13.02 33.06 -6.57
C SER A 38 -12.07 31.86 -6.52
N THR A 39 -11.68 31.41 -5.32
CA THR A 39 -10.79 30.26 -5.15
C THR A 39 -11.47 28.97 -5.57
N LEU A 40 -12.75 28.80 -5.20
CA LEU A 40 -13.58 27.68 -5.62
C LEU A 40 -13.71 27.66 -7.15
N ARG A 41 -14.05 28.80 -7.77
CA ARG A 41 -14.17 28.93 -9.22
C ARG A 41 -12.90 28.49 -9.95
N TYR A 42 -11.74 29.02 -9.57
CA TYR A 42 -10.47 28.65 -10.21
C TYR A 42 -10.11 27.18 -9.96
N SER A 43 -10.37 26.66 -8.76
CA SER A 43 -10.04 25.26 -8.41
C SER A 43 -10.84 24.24 -9.24
N ILE A 44 -12.13 24.48 -9.48
CA ILE A 44 -12.99 23.59 -10.28
C ILE A 44 -12.51 23.55 -11.73
N HIS A 45 -12.24 24.72 -12.33
CA HIS A 45 -11.72 24.77 -13.69
C HIS A 45 -10.31 24.19 -13.79
N ALA A 46 -9.44 24.38 -12.79
CA ALA A 46 -8.13 23.76 -12.74
C ALA A 46 -8.20 22.23 -12.68
N LEU A 47 -9.11 21.67 -11.86
CA LEU A 47 -9.34 20.23 -11.77
C LEU A 47 -9.89 19.68 -13.10
N ALA A 48 -10.87 20.36 -13.69
CA ALA A 48 -11.43 19.97 -14.98
C ALA A 48 -10.37 19.99 -16.09
N LEU A 49 -9.50 21.01 -16.10
CA LEU A 49 -8.39 21.10 -17.04
C LEU A 49 -7.37 19.98 -16.81
N LEU A 50 -7.08 19.61 -15.55
CA LEU A 50 -6.20 18.47 -15.24
C LEU A 50 -6.78 17.16 -15.81
N VAL A 51 -8.08 16.92 -15.65
CA VAL A 51 -8.76 15.77 -16.26
C VAL A 51 -8.65 15.81 -17.79
N GLY A 52 -8.86 16.99 -18.39
CA GLY A 52 -8.67 17.21 -19.83
C GLY A 52 -7.26 16.91 -20.30
N VAL A 53 -6.23 17.31 -19.54
CA VAL A 53 -4.81 17.01 -19.82
C VAL A 53 -4.57 15.50 -19.79
N VAL A 54 -5.09 14.79 -18.79
CA VAL A 54 -4.96 13.32 -18.71
C VAL A 54 -5.63 12.65 -19.91
N MET A 55 -6.84 13.09 -20.29
CA MET A 55 -7.53 12.59 -21.48
C MET A 55 -6.73 12.88 -22.76
N PHE A 56 -6.18 14.08 -22.90
CA PHE A 56 -5.36 14.48 -24.04
C PHE A 56 -4.07 13.64 -24.14
N MET A 57 -3.36 13.42 -23.04
CA MET A 57 -2.17 12.57 -23.00
C MET A 57 -2.51 11.14 -23.41
N ARG A 58 -3.63 10.61 -22.93
CA ARG A 58 -4.10 9.27 -23.29
C ARG A 58 -4.53 9.18 -24.75
N PHE A 59 -5.21 10.20 -25.27
CA PHE A 59 -5.64 10.28 -26.67
C PHE A 59 -4.45 10.43 -27.64
N ARG A 60 -3.37 11.09 -27.23
CA ARG A 60 -2.16 11.19 -28.04
C ARG A 60 -1.29 9.95 -28.00
N LYS A 61 -1.47 9.10 -27.01
CA LYS A 61 -0.77 7.82 -26.95
C LYS A 61 -1.30 6.92 -28.07
N VAL A 62 -0.48 6.74 -29.10
CA VAL A 62 -0.72 5.81 -30.19
C VAL A 62 0.14 4.59 -29.93
N GLU A 63 -0.50 3.49 -29.58
CA GLU A 63 0.15 2.18 -29.58
C GLU A 63 0.29 1.69 -31.02
N ASP A 64 1.38 2.09 -31.70
CA ASP A 64 1.71 1.55 -33.02
C ASP A 64 2.20 0.09 -32.93
N HIS A 65 2.30 -0.61 -34.06
CA HIS A 65 2.87 -1.96 -34.11
C HIS A 65 4.31 -1.98 -33.56
N GLU A 66 5.08 -0.92 -33.78
CA GLU A 66 6.41 -0.73 -33.19
C GLU A 66 6.34 -0.54 -31.66
N PHE A 67 5.28 0.08 -31.13
CA PHE A 67 5.05 0.16 -29.69
C PHE A 67 4.82 -1.24 -29.09
N HIS A 68 4.06 -2.10 -29.75
CA HIS A 68 3.85 -3.48 -29.29
C HIS A 68 5.14 -4.31 -29.35
N ARG A 69 5.90 -4.22 -30.44
CA ARG A 69 7.20 -4.88 -30.58
C ARG A 69 8.19 -4.40 -29.51
N SER A 70 8.33 -3.09 -29.33
CA SER A 70 9.22 -2.52 -28.32
C SER A 70 8.76 -2.81 -26.88
N ARG A 71 7.45 -2.95 -26.64
CA ARG A 71 6.90 -3.37 -25.34
C ARG A 71 7.22 -4.84 -25.04
N ALA A 72 7.16 -5.71 -26.05
CA ALA A 72 7.60 -7.11 -25.91
C ALA A 72 9.10 -7.19 -25.61
N ILE A 73 9.93 -6.45 -26.34
CA ILE A 73 11.39 -6.38 -26.10
C ILE A 73 11.67 -5.79 -24.69
N ARG A 74 10.96 -4.75 -24.27
CA ARG A 74 11.09 -4.19 -22.91
C ARG A 74 10.77 -5.21 -21.83
N LYS A 75 9.82 -6.12 -22.04
CA LYS A 75 9.53 -7.20 -21.09
C LYS A 75 10.73 -8.13 -20.89
N LEU A 76 11.55 -8.30 -21.93
CA LEU A 76 12.78 -9.11 -21.93
C LEU A 76 14.04 -8.32 -21.52
N SER A 77 13.95 -6.99 -21.39
CA SER A 77 15.10 -6.12 -21.07
C SER A 77 15.85 -6.53 -19.80
N LYS A 78 15.15 -7.09 -18.81
CA LYS A 78 15.77 -7.58 -17.58
C LYS A 78 16.64 -8.81 -17.86
N THR A 79 16.16 -9.73 -18.70
CA THR A 79 16.90 -10.93 -19.10
C THR A 79 18.13 -10.55 -19.90
N TYR A 80 17.99 -9.65 -20.88
CA TYR A 80 19.14 -9.11 -21.63
C TYR A 80 20.13 -8.38 -20.72
N SER A 81 19.65 -7.54 -19.80
CA SER A 81 20.53 -6.88 -18.83
C SER A 81 21.25 -7.85 -17.91
N SER A 82 20.64 -8.99 -17.56
CA SER A 82 21.33 -10.04 -16.81
C SER A 82 22.33 -10.82 -17.66
N GLU A 83 21.99 -11.10 -18.92
CA GLU A 83 22.89 -11.73 -19.90
C GLU A 83 24.15 -10.88 -20.12
N ASP A 84 24.00 -9.58 -20.36
CA ASP A 84 25.11 -8.60 -20.50
C ASP A 84 25.98 -8.54 -19.23
N ARG A 85 25.40 -8.82 -18.06
CA ARG A 85 26.14 -8.89 -16.78
C ARG A 85 26.89 -10.20 -16.60
N GLY A 86 26.94 -11.05 -17.62
CA GLY A 86 27.60 -12.36 -17.61
C GLY A 86 26.84 -13.38 -16.79
N LEU A 87 25.50 -13.41 -16.87
CA LEU A 87 24.69 -14.42 -16.19
C LEU A 87 25.11 -15.84 -16.60
N TRP A 88 25.42 -16.04 -17.88
CA TRP A 88 25.85 -17.34 -18.42
C TRP A 88 27.26 -17.72 -17.96
N ASP A 89 28.20 -16.76 -17.98
CA ASP A 89 29.57 -17.00 -17.53
C ASP A 89 29.63 -17.31 -16.03
N LYS A 90 28.68 -16.78 -15.25
CA LYS A 90 28.53 -17.03 -13.81
C LYS A 90 27.58 -18.18 -13.50
N GLY A 91 27.05 -18.87 -14.52
CA GLY A 91 26.08 -19.95 -14.38
C GLY A 91 26.63 -21.09 -13.51
N GLU A 92 27.84 -21.55 -13.80
CA GLU A 92 28.50 -22.62 -13.05
C GLU A 92 28.68 -22.26 -11.58
N ALA A 93 29.20 -21.06 -11.30
CA ALA A 93 29.36 -20.56 -9.93
C ALA A 93 28.02 -20.33 -9.22
N ALA A 94 26.94 -20.07 -9.95
CA ALA A 94 25.59 -19.96 -9.39
C ALA A 94 25.02 -21.34 -9.05
N ILE A 95 25.25 -22.34 -9.90
CA ILE A 95 24.87 -23.74 -9.67
C ILE A 95 25.61 -24.27 -8.45
N GLU A 96 26.94 -24.14 -8.40
CA GLU A 96 27.76 -24.57 -7.27
C GLU A 96 27.29 -23.93 -5.95
N ARG A 97 26.96 -22.63 -5.96
CA ARG A 97 26.39 -21.95 -4.77
C ARG A 97 25.00 -22.47 -4.40
N MET A 98 24.17 -22.84 -5.36
CA MET A 98 22.86 -23.41 -5.11
C MET A 98 22.98 -24.83 -4.57
N GLU A 99 23.90 -25.64 -5.10
CA GLU A 99 24.22 -26.98 -4.61
C GLU A 99 24.79 -26.92 -3.20
N ALA A 100 25.73 -26.01 -2.93
CA ALA A 100 26.26 -25.76 -1.59
C ALA A 100 25.17 -25.29 -0.61
N LYS A 101 24.21 -24.48 -1.05
CA LYS A 101 23.06 -24.09 -0.21
C LYS A 101 22.05 -25.22 -0.01
N ALA A 102 21.89 -26.10 -1.00
CA ALA A 102 20.98 -27.24 -0.95
C ALA A 102 21.53 -28.38 -0.09
N SER A 103 22.86 -28.55 -0.05
CA SER A 103 23.54 -29.53 0.78
C SER A 103 23.54 -29.14 2.26
N VAL A 104 23.48 -27.85 2.58
CA VAL A 104 23.33 -27.38 3.95
C VAL A 104 21.90 -27.67 4.44
N PRO A 105 21.72 -28.46 5.51
CA PRO A 105 20.40 -28.71 6.06
C PRO A 105 19.82 -27.40 6.61
N SER A 106 18.82 -26.84 5.92
CA SER A 106 18.07 -25.70 6.45
C SER A 106 17.36 -26.13 7.72
N THR A 107 17.36 -25.30 8.76
CA THR A 107 16.65 -25.57 10.04
C THR A 107 15.43 -24.68 10.20
N GLY A 108 14.46 -25.12 11.01
CA GLY A 108 13.26 -24.35 11.37
C GLY A 108 12.03 -24.56 10.48
N ARG A 109 11.01 -23.70 10.65
CA ARG A 109 9.69 -23.87 10.02
C ARG A 109 9.72 -23.87 8.48
N LYS A 110 10.68 -23.17 7.87
CA LYS A 110 10.88 -23.17 6.42
C LYS A 110 11.48 -24.49 5.91
N ALA A 111 12.32 -25.13 6.71
CA ALA A 111 12.90 -26.42 6.40
C ALA A 111 11.84 -27.52 6.39
N LEU A 112 10.94 -27.53 7.38
CA LEU A 112 9.81 -28.46 7.43
C LEU A 112 8.89 -28.30 6.21
N LYS A 113 8.62 -27.06 5.79
CA LYS A 113 7.85 -26.80 4.57
C LYS A 113 8.59 -27.27 3.32
N ALA A 114 9.89 -27.02 3.22
CA ALA A 114 10.69 -27.49 2.09
C ALA A 114 10.80 -29.02 2.05
N GLN A 115 10.91 -29.67 3.21
CA GLN A 115 10.92 -31.12 3.35
C GLN A 115 9.56 -31.72 2.97
N ALA A 116 8.46 -31.11 3.41
CA ALA A 116 7.11 -31.50 3.02
C ALA A 116 6.86 -31.35 1.51
N LEU A 117 7.42 -30.31 0.89
CA LEU A 117 7.39 -30.13 -0.57
C LEU A 117 8.26 -31.16 -1.30
N LYS A 118 9.45 -31.48 -0.76
CA LYS A 118 10.34 -32.53 -1.30
C LYS A 118 9.75 -33.93 -1.17
N SER A 119 8.92 -34.17 -0.15
CA SER A 119 8.24 -35.45 0.07
C SER A 119 6.84 -35.50 -0.54
N GLY A 120 6.37 -34.42 -1.17
CA GLY A 120 5.05 -34.37 -1.80
C GLY A 120 5.04 -35.07 -3.17
N THR A 121 3.85 -35.50 -3.61
CA THR A 121 3.65 -36.04 -4.96
C THR A 121 3.79 -34.94 -6.02
N VAL A 122 4.38 -35.23 -7.18
CA VAL A 122 4.60 -34.27 -8.28
C VAL A 122 3.30 -33.55 -8.69
N GLY A 123 2.14 -34.22 -8.61
CA GLY A 123 0.83 -33.62 -8.88
C GLY A 123 0.41 -32.51 -7.89
N SER A 124 0.93 -32.52 -6.66
CA SER A 124 0.69 -31.46 -5.67
C SER A 124 1.62 -30.24 -5.82
N LEU A 125 2.66 -30.38 -6.65
CA LEU A 125 3.55 -29.27 -7.04
C LEU A 125 2.94 -28.44 -8.18
N ASN A 126 1.85 -28.94 -8.76
CA ASN A 126 1.20 -28.30 -9.88
C ASN A 126 0.40 -27.08 -9.40
N THR A 127 0.71 -25.91 -9.95
CA THR A 127 -0.01 -24.66 -9.67
C THR A 127 -1.08 -24.38 -10.74
N GLU A 128 -1.16 -25.22 -11.78
CA GLU A 128 -2.24 -25.11 -12.75
C GLU A 128 -3.56 -25.62 -12.15
N ARG A 129 -4.68 -25.12 -12.69
CA ARG A 129 -6.02 -25.44 -12.23
C ARG A 129 -6.20 -26.96 -12.35
N SER A 130 -6.69 -27.62 -11.30
CA SER A 130 -7.06 -29.04 -11.35
C SER A 130 -8.02 -29.27 -12.51
N GLU A 131 -7.69 -30.21 -13.38
CA GLU A 131 -8.59 -30.65 -14.43
C GLU A 131 -9.79 -31.32 -13.76
N GLU A 132 -10.94 -30.64 -13.82
CA GLU A 132 -12.22 -31.17 -13.36
C GLU A 132 -12.74 -32.07 -14.49
N ASP A 133 -12.74 -33.38 -14.27
CA ASP A 133 -13.33 -34.35 -15.18
C ASP A 133 -14.84 -34.08 -15.27
N ILE A 134 -15.29 -33.65 -16.44
CA ILE A 134 -16.72 -33.47 -16.73
C ILE A 134 -17.24 -34.89 -16.96
N GLY A 135 -17.73 -35.52 -15.88
CA GLY A 135 -18.28 -36.87 -15.95
C GLY A 135 -19.26 -37.03 -17.12
N GLU A 136 -19.23 -38.21 -17.75
CA GLU A 136 -20.00 -38.58 -18.96
C GLU A 136 -21.53 -38.60 -18.79
N ASP A 137 -22.08 -37.97 -17.75
CA ASP A 137 -23.53 -37.87 -17.50
C ASP A 137 -24.05 -36.46 -17.78
N ILE A 138 -23.64 -35.86 -18.90
CA ILE A 138 -24.31 -34.69 -19.46
C ILE A 138 -24.99 -35.10 -20.76
N ASP A 139 -26.30 -35.29 -20.64
CA ASP A 139 -27.24 -35.36 -21.76
C ASP A 139 -26.90 -34.25 -22.75
N SER A 140 -26.58 -34.65 -23.98
CA SER A 140 -25.99 -33.82 -25.02
C SER A 140 -26.77 -32.52 -25.24
N PRO A 141 -26.24 -31.33 -24.91
CA PRO A 141 -26.91 -30.09 -25.24
C PRO A 141 -26.78 -29.86 -26.75
N GLN A 142 -27.88 -30.10 -27.47
CA GLN A 142 -28.03 -29.73 -28.87
C GLN A 142 -27.59 -28.26 -29.07
N PRO A 143 -26.77 -27.94 -30.09
CA PRO A 143 -26.41 -26.56 -30.37
C PRO A 143 -27.66 -25.79 -30.84
N PRO A 144 -28.08 -24.71 -30.16
CA PRO A 144 -29.19 -23.90 -30.66
C PRO A 144 -28.71 -23.12 -31.89
N THR A 145 -29.01 -23.65 -33.08
CA THR A 145 -28.96 -22.91 -34.33
C THR A 145 -30.25 -22.10 -34.44
N THR A 146 -30.29 -20.87 -33.93
CA THR A 146 -31.34 -19.91 -34.28
C THR A 146 -30.84 -18.48 -34.16
N GLY A 147 -31.25 -17.66 -35.13
CA GLY A 147 -30.64 -16.41 -35.49
C GLY A 147 -30.73 -15.30 -34.45
N ILE A 148 -29.87 -14.31 -34.66
CA ILE A 148 -29.89 -13.00 -34.02
C ILE A 148 -31.31 -12.43 -34.07
N SER A 149 -31.96 -12.38 -32.92
CA SER A 149 -33.06 -11.46 -32.66
C SER A 149 -32.71 -10.66 -31.41
N THR A 150 -32.55 -9.37 -31.64
CA THR A 150 -32.43 -8.31 -30.65
C THR A 150 -33.75 -8.17 -29.91
N MET A 151 -33.86 -8.76 -28.73
CA MET A 151 -34.81 -8.33 -27.71
C MET A 151 -34.07 -8.42 -26.37
N VAL A 152 -33.88 -7.26 -25.73
CA VAL A 152 -33.31 -7.15 -24.40
C VAL A 152 -34.40 -7.58 -23.42
N ASP A 153 -34.24 -8.73 -22.78
CA ASP A 153 -35.13 -9.17 -21.70
C ASP A 153 -34.84 -8.40 -20.41
N GLU A 154 -35.83 -7.62 -19.99
CA GLU A 154 -35.93 -6.84 -18.74
C GLU A 154 -35.82 -7.72 -17.47
N GLU A 155 -35.93 -9.04 -17.61
CA GLU A 155 -35.92 -9.99 -16.48
C GLU A 155 -34.51 -10.40 -16.00
N THR A 156 -33.45 -9.99 -16.71
CA THR A 156 -32.06 -10.24 -16.27
C THR A 156 -31.56 -9.32 -15.15
N ILE A 157 -32.40 -8.42 -14.64
CA ILE A 157 -32.07 -7.51 -13.53
C ILE A 157 -32.21 -8.20 -12.15
N ALA A 158 -32.91 -9.34 -12.05
CA ALA A 158 -33.14 -10.03 -10.77
C ALA A 158 -32.09 -11.10 -10.40
N VAL A 159 -31.11 -11.41 -11.26
CA VAL A 159 -30.01 -12.32 -10.91
C VAL A 159 -28.81 -11.49 -10.47
N SER A 160 -28.63 -11.39 -9.15
CA SER A 160 -27.48 -10.72 -8.54
C SER A 160 -26.18 -11.30 -9.11
N ARG A 161 -25.54 -10.58 -10.03
CA ARG A 161 -24.15 -10.85 -10.41
C ARG A 161 -23.33 -10.87 -9.13
N GLY A 162 -22.75 -12.04 -8.83
CA GLY A 162 -21.88 -12.21 -7.68
C GLY A 162 -20.83 -11.10 -7.59
N PRO A 163 -20.37 -10.74 -6.39
CA PRO A 163 -19.61 -9.53 -6.14
C PRO A 163 -18.41 -9.45 -7.08
N GLY A 164 -18.49 -8.50 -8.02
CA GLY A 164 -17.43 -8.22 -8.97
C GLY A 164 -16.13 -7.87 -8.24
N THR A 165 -15.02 -7.84 -8.98
CA THR A 165 -13.69 -7.53 -8.43
C THR A 165 -13.64 -6.25 -7.58
N PHE A 166 -14.48 -5.26 -7.90
CA PHE A 166 -14.66 -4.03 -7.11
C PHE A 166 -15.27 -4.25 -5.72
N SER A 167 -16.15 -5.24 -5.53
CA SER A 167 -16.74 -5.59 -4.24
C SER A 167 -15.72 -6.28 -3.31
N ARG A 168 -14.76 -7.03 -3.87
CA ARG A 168 -13.64 -7.59 -3.10
C ARG A 168 -12.72 -6.48 -2.58
N ILE A 169 -12.54 -5.41 -3.36
CA ILE A 169 -11.72 -4.25 -2.98
C ILE A 169 -12.44 -3.40 -1.93
N SER A 170 -13.74 -3.13 -2.09
CA SER A 170 -14.52 -2.39 -1.08
C SER A 170 -14.61 -3.14 0.25
N GLY A 171 -14.77 -4.47 0.21
CA GLY A 171 -14.73 -5.30 1.42
C GLY A 171 -13.39 -5.22 2.17
N ALA A 172 -12.27 -5.13 1.45
CA ALA A 172 -10.95 -4.96 2.07
C ALA A 172 -10.75 -3.57 2.71
N ILE A 173 -11.32 -2.52 2.12
CA ILE A 173 -11.28 -1.16 2.66
C ILE A 173 -12.16 -1.06 3.92
N ASN A 174 -13.37 -1.60 3.88
CA ASN A 174 -14.28 -1.63 5.04
C ASN A 174 -13.65 -2.38 6.22
N ARG A 175 -13.05 -3.55 5.99
CA ARG A 175 -12.31 -4.29 7.04
C ARG A 175 -11.15 -3.50 7.64
N ARG A 176 -10.45 -2.69 6.84
CA ARG A 176 -9.37 -1.82 7.34
C ARG A 176 -9.92 -0.63 8.12
N LEU A 177 -11.08 -0.10 7.74
CA LEU A 177 -11.75 0.97 8.47
C LEU A 177 -12.27 0.48 9.82
N ASP A 178 -12.91 -0.70 9.84
CA ASP A 178 -13.41 -1.33 11.07
C ASP A 178 -12.27 -1.67 12.02
N ALA A 179 -11.17 -2.28 11.53
CA ALA A 179 -9.99 -2.55 12.35
C ALA A 179 -9.32 -1.26 12.88
N SER A 180 -9.46 -0.15 12.16
CA SER A 180 -8.95 1.17 12.60
C SER A 180 -9.87 1.81 13.64
N ALA A 181 -11.18 1.63 13.52
CA ALA A 181 -12.17 2.04 14.52
C ALA A 181 -11.98 1.25 15.82
N GLU A 182 -11.83 -0.07 15.73
CA GLU A 182 -11.61 -0.96 16.86
C GLU A 182 -10.34 -0.58 17.64
N ARG A 183 -9.21 -0.36 16.95
CA ARG A 183 -7.98 0.14 17.58
C ARG A 183 -8.13 1.50 18.26
N ARG A 184 -9.01 2.38 17.75
CA ARG A 184 -9.31 3.67 18.42
C ARG A 184 -10.18 3.47 19.65
N MET A 185 -11.13 2.54 19.61
CA MET A 185 -11.96 2.17 20.76
C MET A 185 -11.11 1.51 21.85
N GLU A 186 -10.21 0.59 21.51
CA GLU A 186 -9.24 -0.02 22.44
C GLU A 186 -8.30 1.03 23.03
N ARG A 187 -7.82 1.98 22.23
CA ARG A 187 -7.00 3.11 22.73
C ARG A 187 -7.78 4.05 23.65
N ARG A 188 -9.08 4.26 23.40
CA ARG A 188 -9.95 5.05 24.28
C ARG A 188 -10.27 4.29 25.57
N ALA A 189 -10.56 2.99 25.49
CA ALA A 189 -10.80 2.12 26.64
C ALA A 189 -9.55 1.99 27.53
N SER A 190 -8.37 1.78 26.93
CA SER A 190 -7.09 1.74 27.67
C SER A 190 -6.64 3.10 28.20
N LYS A 191 -6.99 4.21 27.53
CA LYS A 191 -6.81 5.56 28.10
C LYS A 191 -7.81 5.85 29.22
N ALA A 192 -9.03 5.36 29.13
CA ALA A 192 -10.04 5.50 30.18
C ALA A 192 -9.67 4.67 31.42
N SER A 193 -9.18 3.43 31.24
CA SER A 193 -8.68 2.60 32.33
C SER A 193 -7.37 3.15 32.91
N LYS A 194 -6.46 3.68 32.07
CA LYS A 194 -5.28 4.40 32.57
C LYS A 194 -5.66 5.68 33.31
N LYS A 195 -6.66 6.44 32.86
CA LYS A 195 -7.13 7.64 33.56
C LYS A 195 -7.79 7.30 34.91
N ALA A 196 -8.52 6.19 35.01
CA ALA A 196 -9.03 5.67 36.28
C ALA A 196 -7.94 5.11 37.22
N SER A 197 -6.74 4.83 36.70
CA SER A 197 -5.57 4.38 37.47
C SER A 197 -4.50 5.47 37.63
N SER A 198 -4.74 6.69 37.14
CA SER A 198 -3.75 7.77 37.01
C SER A 198 -4.21 9.08 37.65
N ASP A 199 -5.16 9.01 38.58
CA ASP A 199 -5.40 10.15 39.48
C ASP A 199 -4.25 10.36 40.49
N ASP A 200 -3.26 9.46 40.53
CA ASP A 200 -2.03 9.58 41.35
C ASP A 200 -0.83 10.22 40.61
N GLN A 201 -0.98 10.68 39.36
CA GLN A 201 0.16 11.18 38.57
C GLN A 201 0.65 12.60 38.95
N TRP A 202 -0.03 13.27 39.89
CA TRP A 202 0.33 14.62 40.35
C TRP A 202 0.51 14.74 41.87
N ASP A 203 0.69 13.63 42.59
CA ASP A 203 1.24 13.72 43.94
C ASP A 203 2.73 14.05 43.85
N THR A 204 3.09 15.26 44.30
CA THR A 204 4.48 15.66 44.48
C THR A 204 5.16 14.67 45.43
N PRO A 205 6.34 14.11 45.09
CA PRO A 205 7.05 13.29 46.05
C PRO A 205 7.39 14.15 47.26
N VAL A 206 6.89 13.72 48.43
CA VAL A 206 7.32 14.20 49.74
C VAL A 206 8.85 14.25 49.75
N ALA A 207 9.39 15.40 50.16
CA ALA A 207 10.83 15.64 50.20
C ALA A 207 11.56 14.46 50.85
N SER A 208 12.24 13.68 50.01
CA SER A 208 13.16 12.63 50.47
C SER A 208 14.23 13.32 51.30
N SER A 209 14.40 12.88 52.55
CA SER A 209 15.35 13.38 53.55
C SER A 209 16.82 13.12 53.22
N LEU A 210 17.16 12.95 51.93
CA LEU A 210 18.50 12.75 51.39
C LEU A 210 19.11 14.06 50.85
N ALA A 211 18.85 15.19 51.52
CA ALA A 211 19.68 16.37 51.34
C ALA A 211 21.08 16.05 51.88
N ARG A 212 21.95 15.61 50.98
CA ARG A 212 23.35 15.27 51.25
C ARG A 212 24.05 16.52 51.77
N SER A 213 24.23 16.62 53.08
CA SER A 213 24.95 17.73 53.70
C SER A 213 26.37 17.81 53.11
N VAL A 214 26.82 19.02 52.81
CA VAL A 214 28.11 19.32 52.19
C VAL A 214 28.96 20.09 53.20
N ILE A 215 30.21 19.69 53.38
CA ILE A 215 31.21 20.29 54.30
C ILE A 215 32.32 20.92 53.46
N SER A 216 32.71 22.15 53.77
CA SER A 216 33.84 22.84 53.13
C SER A 216 35.16 22.50 53.84
N CYS A 217 36.22 22.23 53.09
CA CYS A 217 37.55 22.03 53.64
C CYS A 217 38.19 23.35 54.10
N GLY A 218 38.69 23.41 55.33
CA GLY A 218 39.35 24.61 55.86
C GLY A 218 40.71 24.94 55.19
N ALA A 219 41.39 23.96 54.61
CA ALA A 219 42.71 24.16 54.00
C ALA A 219 42.64 24.65 52.54
N CYS A 220 41.70 24.12 51.74
CA CYS A 220 41.62 24.41 50.30
C CYS A 220 40.27 24.99 49.84
N GLY A 221 39.29 25.12 50.73
CA GLY A 221 37.96 25.67 50.42
C GLY A 221 37.05 24.75 49.60
N ALA A 222 37.50 23.54 49.22
CA ALA A 222 36.71 22.63 48.40
C ALA A 222 35.52 22.04 49.17
N LEU A 223 34.36 21.98 48.50
CA LEU A 223 33.13 21.38 49.02
C LEU A 223 33.16 19.85 48.88
N ASN A 224 32.99 19.14 49.99
CA ASN A 224 33.00 17.68 50.08
C ASN A 224 31.69 17.16 50.68
N ASN A 225 31.33 15.90 50.38
CA ASN A 225 30.14 15.28 50.94
C ASN A 225 30.36 14.89 52.41
N SER A 226 29.35 15.02 53.28
CA SER A 226 29.44 14.76 54.74
C SER A 226 29.64 13.30 55.16
N GLY A 227 30.24 12.46 54.31
CA GLY A 227 30.54 11.05 54.59
C GLY A 227 31.98 10.66 54.29
N THR A 228 32.84 11.59 53.85
CA THR A 228 34.26 11.35 53.57
C THR A 228 35.13 11.96 54.67
N PRO A 229 36.01 11.19 55.34
CA PRO A 229 36.83 11.71 56.44
C PRO A 229 37.99 12.60 55.98
N TYR A 230 38.32 12.58 54.69
CA TYR A 230 39.37 13.39 54.08
C TYR A 230 38.81 14.22 52.92
N CYS A 231 39.47 15.35 52.64
CA CYS A 231 39.16 16.19 51.50
C CYS A 231 39.58 15.50 50.21
N THR A 232 38.65 15.38 49.26
CA THR A 232 38.91 14.76 47.95
C THR A 232 39.93 15.54 47.12
N SER A 233 40.13 16.83 47.41
CA SER A 233 41.03 17.70 46.64
C SER A 233 42.44 17.80 47.20
N CYS A 234 42.62 17.77 48.53
CA CYS A 234 43.93 17.98 49.15
C CYS A 234 44.36 16.87 50.13
N GLY A 235 43.48 15.89 50.41
CA GLY A 235 43.78 14.79 51.32
C GLY A 235 43.77 15.15 52.81
N GLU A 236 43.55 16.42 53.16
CA GLU A 236 43.48 16.88 54.55
C GLU A 236 42.24 16.35 55.27
N PHE A 237 42.32 16.08 56.57
CA PHE A 237 41.17 15.60 57.34
C PHE A 237 40.08 16.67 57.46
N LEU A 238 38.84 16.28 57.19
CA LEU A 238 37.67 17.14 57.36
C LEU A 238 37.16 16.99 58.80
N THR A 239 37.44 17.97 59.65
CA THR A 239 36.91 18.11 61.01
C THR A 239 35.78 19.10 61.08
#